data_AF-A0A2L0D4Q9-F1
#
_entry.id   AF-A0A2L0D4Q9-F1
#
_cell.length_a   1.000
_cell.length_b   1.000
_cell.length_c   1.000
_cell.angle_alpha   90.00
_cell.angle_beta   90.00
_cell.angle_gamma   90.00
#
_symmetry.space_group_name_H-M   'P 1'
#
loop_
_entity.id
_entity.type
_entity.pdbx_description
1 polymer ?
#
loop_
_entity_poly.entity_id
_entity_poly.type
_entity_poly.pdbx_seq_one_letter_code
_entity_poly.pdbx_strand_id
1 'polypeptide(L)' 'MQVVMETLALFSHLIFIGIFFHLLTHLVDWSKILKINQDNTPQVRLFVVLLSVVLGYLASRFVLEIISLSQSFATLLN' A
#
# COMPACT_ATOMS: atom_id res chain seq x y z
N MET A 1 -15.48 12.29 -15.87
CA MET A 1 -14.41 12.68 -14.93
C MET A 1 -14.34 11.76 -13.71
N GLN A 2 -15.46 11.37 -13.11
CA GLN A 2 -15.48 10.46 -11.94
C GLN A 2 -14.75 9.12 -12.17
N VAL A 3 -15.06 8.42 -13.26
CA VAL A 3 -14.39 7.14 -13.63
C VAL A 3 -12.87 7.29 -13.75
N VAL A 4 -12.39 8.44 -14.25
CA VAL A 4 -10.93 8.70 -14.39
C VAL A 4 -10.28 8.80 -13.01
N MET A 5 -10.92 9.50 -12.07
CA MET A 5 -10.40 9.65 -10.71
C MET A 5 -10.43 8.33 -9.92
N GLU A 6 -11.50 7.55 -10.06
CA GLU A 6 -11.61 6.22 -9.44
C GLU A 6 -10.58 5.25 -10.01
N THR A 7 -10.35 5.29 -11.32
CA THR A 7 -9.33 4.46 -11.98
C THR A 7 -7.93 4.85 -11.51
N LEU A 8 -7.64 6.16 -11.42
CA LEU A 8 -6.35 6.66 -10.93
C LEU A 8 -6.11 6.27 -9.46
N ALA A 9 -7.16 6.33 -8.62
CA ALA A 9 -7.09 5.89 -7.24
C ALA A 9 -6.79 4.39 -7.13
N LEU A 10 -7.47 3.55 -7.95
CA LEU A 10 -7.19 2.12 -8.01
C LEU A 10 -5.75 1.84 -8.43
N PHE A 11 -5.22 2.52 -9.45
CA PHE A 11 -3.82 2.36 -9.85
C PHE A 11 -2.86 2.79 -8.74
N SER A 12 -3.13 3.89 -8.06
CA SER A 12 -2.35 4.33 -6.90
C SER A 12 -2.31 3.25 -5.82
N HIS A 13 -3.48 2.69 -5.45
CA HIS A 13 -3.55 1.61 -4.47
C HIS A 13 -2.70 0.41 -4.89
N LEU A 14 -2.85 -0.06 -6.13
CA LEU A 14 -2.10 -1.22 -6.63
C LEU A 14 -0.58 -0.98 -6.63
N ILE A 15 -0.13 0.22 -7.01
CA ILE A 15 1.29 0.60 -7.00
C ILE A 15 1.84 0.55 -5.57
N PHE A 16 1.18 1.20 -4.61
CA PHE A 16 1.65 1.21 -3.22
C PHE A 16 1.61 -0.17 -2.57
N ILE A 17 0.59 -0.98 -2.86
CA ILE A 17 0.53 -2.38 -2.41
C ILE A 17 1.73 -3.16 -2.95
N GLY A 18 2.06 -3.00 -4.24
CA GLY A 18 3.23 -3.63 -4.85
C GLY A 18 4.54 -3.18 -4.21
N ILE A 19 4.70 -1.88 -3.93
CA ILE A 19 5.87 -1.33 -3.23
C ILE A 19 6.00 -1.95 -1.83
N PHE A 20 4.93 -1.95 -1.03
CA PHE A 20 4.96 -2.53 0.31
C PHE A 20 5.21 -4.03 0.27
N PHE A 21 4.65 -4.75 -0.70
CA PHE A 21 4.94 -6.18 -0.88
C PHE A 21 6.41 -6.43 -1.17
N HIS A 22 7.01 -5.64 -2.05
CA HIS A 22 8.44 -5.73 -2.32
C HIS A 22 9.26 -5.41 -1.06
N LEU A 23 8.95 -4.33 -0.36
CA LEU A 23 9.68 -3.93 0.85
C LEU A 23 9.59 -4.99 1.94
N LEU A 24 8.38 -5.47 2.23
CA LEU A 24 8.14 -6.49 3.25
C LEU A 24 8.79 -7.82 2.87
N THR A 25 8.85 -8.17 1.59
CA THR A 25 9.47 -9.45 1.17
C THR A 25 10.99 -9.39 1.19
N HIS A 26 11.60 -8.25 0.81
CA HIS A 26 13.05 -8.16 0.61
C HIS A 26 13.82 -7.56 1.79
N LEU A 27 13.22 -6.64 2.57
CA LEU A 27 13.91 -5.96 3.67
C LEU A 27 13.63 -6.62 5.01
N VAL A 28 12.51 -7.32 5.16
CA VAL A 28 12.10 -7.90 6.44
C VAL A 28 12.51 -9.36 6.53
N ASP A 29 13.34 -9.67 7.54
CA ASP A 29 13.71 -11.03 7.87
C ASP A 29 12.62 -11.70 8.73
N TRP A 30 11.62 -12.28 8.06
CA TRP A 30 10.48 -12.92 8.72
C TRP A 30 10.86 -14.09 9.62
N SER A 31 12.04 -14.70 9.42
CA SER A 31 12.52 -15.80 10.27
C SER A 31 12.86 -15.36 11.69
N LYS A 32 13.17 -14.07 11.86
CA LYS A 32 13.45 -13.45 13.17
C LYS A 32 12.20 -12.94 13.87
N ILE A 33 11.15 -12.64 13.11
CA ILE A 33 9.89 -12.09 13.63
C ILE A 33 8.90 -13.21 13.95
N LEU A 34 8.84 -14.23 13.10
CA LEU A 34 7.89 -15.34 13.18
C LEU A 34 8.65 -16.67 13.26
N LYS A 35 8.06 -17.65 13.95
CA LYS A 35 8.56 -19.03 13.93
C LYS A 35 8.23 -19.68 12.59
N ILE A 36 9.15 -19.61 11.64
CA ILE A 36 9.01 -20.21 10.32
C ILE A 36 9.40 -21.69 10.39
N ASN A 37 8.43 -22.56 10.09
CA ASN A 37 8.65 -23.97 9.78
C ASN A 37 8.30 -24.23 8.31
N GLN A 38 8.71 -25.36 7.75
CA GLN A 38 8.41 -25.71 6.35
C GLN A 38 6.90 -25.68 6.06
N ASP A 39 6.07 -26.09 7.02
CA ASP A 39 4.60 -26.08 6.90
C ASP A 39 3.99 -24.67 6.95
N ASN A 40 4.65 -23.73 7.62
CA ASN A 40 4.10 -22.39 7.89
C ASN A 40 4.57 -21.33 6.88
N THR A 41 5.56 -21.67 6.07
CA THR A 41 6.10 -20.79 5.01
C THR A 41 5.01 -20.18 4.09
N PRO A 42 4.02 -20.95 3.58
CA PRO A 42 2.94 -20.37 2.76
C PRO A 42 2.04 -19.42 3.55
N GLN A 43 1.82 -19.68 4.85
CA GLN A 43 1.01 -18.82 5.72
C GLN A 43 1.70 -17.48 5.98
N VAL A 44 3.02 -17.50 6.16
CA VAL A 44 3.84 -16.27 6.29
C VAL A 44 3.77 -15.47 5.00
N ARG A 45 3.88 -16.10 3.82
CA ARG A 45 3.74 -15.40 2.54
C ARG A 45 2.36 -14.76 2.38
N LEU A 46 1.28 -15.45 2.75
CA LEU A 46 -0.07 -14.88 2.77
C LEU A 46 -0.18 -13.70 3.74
N PHE A 47 0.41 -13.81 4.93
CA PHE A 47 0.46 -12.73 5.90
C PHE A 47 1.15 -11.49 5.33
N VAL A 48 2.29 -11.66 4.64
CA VAL A 48 3.00 -10.57 3.97
C VAL A 48 2.11 -9.90 2.93
N VAL A 49 1.40 -10.67 2.09
CA VAL A 49 0.46 -10.11 1.10
C VAL A 49 -0.63 -9.28 1.79
N LEU A 50 -1.26 -9.81 2.84
CA LEU A 50 -2.30 -9.09 3.59
C LEU A 50 -1.77 -7.80 4.21
N LEU A 51 -0.58 -7.84 4.81
CA LEU A 51 0.07 -6.67 5.38
C LEU A 51 0.38 -5.62 4.31
N SER A 52 0.80 -6.07 3.12
CA SER A 52 1.08 -5.21 1.98
C SER A 52 -0.18 -4.51 1.47
N VAL A 53 -1.32 -5.20 1.44
CA VAL A 53 -2.61 -4.61 1.08
C VAL A 53 -2.99 -3.52 2.06
N VAL A 54 -2.91 -3.79 3.37
CA VAL A 54 -3.28 -2.81 4.40
C VAL A 54 -2.36 -1.59 4.37
N LEU A 55 -1.04 -1.80 4.43
CA LEU A 55 -0.08 -0.71 4.48
C LEU A 55 -0.01 0.07 3.16
N GLY A 56 -0.04 -0.63 2.03
CA GLY A 56 -0.06 -0.01 0.71
C GLY A 56 -1.32 0.82 0.48
N TYR A 57 -2.49 0.31 0.86
CA TYR A 57 -3.73 1.07 0.81
C TYR A 57 -3.66 2.32 1.69
N LEU A 58 -3.20 2.19 2.94
CA LEU A 58 -3.11 3.31 3.87
C LEU A 58 -2.17 4.41 3.36
N ALA A 59 -0.99 4.02 2.87
CA ALA A 59 -0.02 4.95 2.30
C ALA A 59 -0.57 5.65 1.05
N SER A 60 -1.21 4.90 0.14
CA SER A 60 -1.83 5.45 -1.06
C SER A 60 -2.96 6.44 -0.71
N ARG A 61 -3.82 6.11 0.25
CA ARG A 61 -4.88 7.00 0.76
C ARG A 61 -4.30 8.30 1.30
N PHE A 62 -3.26 8.21 2.14
CA PHE A 62 -2.59 9.38 2.69
C PHE A 62 -2.04 10.30 1.59
N VAL A 63 -1.39 9.75 0.56
CA VAL A 63 -0.86 10.52 -0.57
C VAL A 63 -1.98 11.19 -1.38
N LEU A 64 -3.06 10.46 -1.68
CA LEU A 64 -4.21 11.03 -2.39
C LEU A 64 -4.89 12.15 -1.60
N GLU A 65 -4.98 12.01 -0.27
CA GLU A 65 -5.51 13.05 0.62
C GLU A 65 -4.64 14.30 0.61
N ILE A 66 -3.31 14.17 0.61
CA ILE A 66 -2.39 15.32 0.46
C ILE A 66 -2.61 16.04 -0.88
N ILE A 67 -2.76 15.28 -1.97
CA ILE A 67 -3.01 15.86 -3.31
C ILE A 67 -4.34 16.62 -3.32
N SER A 68 -5.39 16.01 -2.78
CA SER A 68 -6.72 16.64 -2.69
C SER A 68 -6.69 17.91 -1.83
N LEU A 69 -6.02 17.86 -0.69
CA LEU A 69 -5.83 19.01 0.19
C LEU A 69 -5.09 20.15 -0.53
N SER A 70 -4.02 19.82 -1.25
CA SER A 70 -3.23 20.78 -2.03
C SER A 70 -4.07 21.46 -3.11
N GLN A 71 -4.92 20.71 -3.82
CA GLN A 71 -5.85 21.27 -4.82
C GLN A 71 -6.91 22.18 -4.18
N SER A 72 -7.43 21.79 -3.01
CA SER A 72 -8.37 22.63 -2.26
C SER A 72 -7.73 23.95 -1.83
N PHE A 73 -6.47 23.96 -1.40
CA PHE A 73 -5.78 25.20 -1.06
C PHE A 73 -5.52 26.08 -2.29
N ALA A 74 -5.10 25.49 -3.41
CA ALA A 74 -4.85 26.23 -4.64
C ALA A 74 -6.12 26.92 -5.19
N THR A 75 -7.28 26.27 -5.05
CA THR A 75 -8.57 26.84 -5.46
C THR A 75 -9.08 27.94 -4.53
N LEU A 76 -8.69 27.93 -3.25
CA LEU A 76 -9.04 29.00 -2.30
C LEU A 76 -8.20 30.28 -2.49
N LEU A 77 -7.02 30.17 -3.08
CA LEU A 77 -6.08 31.28 -3.29
C LEU A 77 -6.28 32.04 -4.62
N ASN A 78 -7.18 31.55 -5.49
CA ASN A 78 -7.41 32.01 -6.85
C ASN A 78 -8.85 32.53 -6.99
#